data_AF-A0A4Q4XAL1-F1
#
_entry.id   AF-A0A4Q4XAL1-F1
#
_cell.length_a   1.000
_cell.length_b   1.000
_cell.length_c   1.000
_cell.angle_alpha   90.00
_cell.angle_beta   90.00
_cell.angle_gamma   90.00
#
_symmetry.space_group_name_H-M   'P 1'
#
loop_
_entity.id
_entity.type
_entity.pdbx_description
1 polymer ?
#
loop_
_entity_poly.entity_id
_entity_poly.type
_entity_poly.pdbx_seq_one_letter_code
_entity_poly.pdbx_strand_id
1 'polypeptide(L)'
;MSASASQAEGVAGMDDVLKALGAIQESQRRLATEVESVSQRLDALAPTAITPSPNTGIAPGPPSPDRERSATAAESITDASSLTTSAAVQDQKSGFTSRIILTTYPKQNGIDPLPLDWGAPDASRRGPVVVSRSSSTIRRRNAIGAHGGSYSIYFALALASKQLNANHRPNFTNTEPAASIGPFPQWGDKKKIVAMDPWGHLAPWLFADTIEKENVDIRPTIAITKAHMKLPELQESVRSGRLFGIFQG
;
A
#
# COMPACT_ATOMS: atom_id res chain seq x y z
N MET A 1 -68.61 21.22 -36.39
CA MET A 1 -68.17 20.85 -37.76
C MET A 1 -66.73 21.34 -37.88
N SER A 2 -65.67 20.58 -38.05
CA SER A 2 -65.36 19.17 -38.28
C SER A 2 -63.86 19.02 -37.89
N ALA A 3 -63.45 18.13 -36.99
CA ALA A 3 -62.92 16.78 -37.21
C ALA A 3 -61.57 16.66 -37.95
N SER A 4 -60.63 15.93 -37.31
CA SER A 4 -59.50 15.14 -37.83
C SER A 4 -58.20 15.89 -38.24
N ALA A 5 -56.98 15.40 -38.01
CA ALA A 5 -56.49 14.15 -37.41
C ALA A 5 -55.01 14.29 -36.97
N SER A 6 -54.68 13.48 -35.97
CA SER A 6 -53.36 13.10 -35.45
C SER A 6 -52.47 12.34 -36.45
N GLN A 7 -51.14 12.46 -36.27
CA GLN A 7 -50.05 11.49 -36.49
C GLN A 7 -48.88 12.03 -37.34
N ALA A 8 -47.73 12.30 -36.69
CA ALA A 8 -46.37 12.20 -37.28
C ALA A 8 -45.26 12.51 -36.24
N GLU A 9 -45.04 11.64 -35.25
CA GLU A 9 -43.89 11.75 -34.32
C GLU A 9 -43.13 10.42 -34.12
N GLY A 10 -43.09 9.57 -35.16
CA GLY A 10 -42.57 8.19 -35.03
C GLY A 10 -41.27 7.85 -35.77
N VAL A 11 -40.65 8.74 -36.54
CA VAL A 11 -39.61 8.34 -37.52
C VAL A 11 -38.19 8.82 -37.15
N ALA A 12 -38.04 9.82 -36.28
CA ALA A 12 -36.71 10.37 -35.93
C ALA A 12 -35.90 9.50 -34.93
N GLY A 13 -36.53 8.52 -34.25
CA GLY A 13 -35.85 7.72 -33.22
C GLY A 13 -35.12 6.47 -33.74
N MET A 14 -35.55 5.89 -34.87
CA MET A 14 -35.02 4.62 -35.37
C MET A 14 -33.65 4.82 -36.05
N ASP A 15 -33.51 5.87 -36.85
CA ASP A 15 -32.28 6.17 -37.58
C ASP A 15 -31.13 6.56 -36.63
N ASP A 16 -31.43 7.29 -35.55
CA ASP A 16 -30.46 7.61 -34.51
C ASP A 16 -30.04 6.37 -33.70
N VAL A 17 -30.96 5.44 -33.44
CA VAL A 17 -30.65 4.15 -32.81
C VAL A 17 -29.75 3.29 -33.70
N LEU A 18 -30.02 3.24 -35.00
CA LEU A 18 -29.18 2.51 -35.96
C LEU A 18 -27.77 3.13 -36.07
N LYS A 19 -27.69 4.47 -36.04
CA LYS A 19 -26.41 5.18 -36.03
C LYS A 19 -25.62 4.94 -34.74
N ALA A 20 -26.30 4.92 -33.59
CA ALA A 20 -25.69 4.60 -32.30
C ALA A 20 -25.18 3.14 -32.25
N LEU A 21 -25.96 2.18 -32.76
CA LEU A 21 -25.54 0.78 -32.88
C LEU A 21 -24.32 0.62 -33.80
N GLY A 22 -24.30 1.34 -34.93
CA GLY A 22 -23.14 1.38 -35.82
C GLY A 22 -21.89 1.92 -35.13
N ALA A 23 -22.01 3.02 -34.40
CA ALA A 23 -20.90 3.60 -33.63
C ALA A 23 -20.39 2.66 -32.53
N ILE A 24 -21.30 1.95 -31.83
CA ILE A 24 -20.93 0.94 -30.83
C ILE A 24 -20.19 -0.22 -31.50
N GLN A 25 -20.68 -0.72 -32.63
CA GLN A 25 -20.05 -1.82 -33.35
C GLN A 25 -18.64 -1.46 -33.84
N GLU A 26 -18.45 -0.22 -34.31
CA GLU A 26 -17.13 0.29 -34.70
C GLU A 26 -16.19 0.44 -33.51
N SER A 27 -16.69 0.91 -32.37
CA SER A 27 -15.93 0.98 -31.12
C SER A 27 -15.48 -0.41 -30.65
N GLN A 28 -16.36 -1.41 -30.73
CA GLN A 28 -16.06 -2.80 -30.34
C GLN A 28 -14.99 -3.42 -31.26
N ARG A 29 -15.06 -3.17 -32.57
CA ARG A 29 -14.02 -3.62 -33.51
C ARG A 29 -12.67 -2.98 -33.18
N ARG A 30 -12.65 -1.69 -32.86
CA ARG A 30 -11.42 -0.99 -32.50
C ARG A 30 -10.82 -1.52 -31.19
N LEU A 31 -11.64 -1.78 -30.17
CA LEU A 31 -11.16 -2.41 -28.94
C LEU A 31 -10.60 -3.82 -29.20
N ALA A 32 -11.25 -4.63 -30.03
CA ALA A 32 -10.76 -5.97 -30.36
C ALA A 32 -9.37 -5.93 -31.02
N THR A 33 -9.14 -4.98 -31.95
CA THR A 33 -7.82 -4.82 -32.59
C THR A 33 -6.74 -4.36 -31.61
N GLU A 34 -7.08 -3.49 -30.66
CA GLU A 34 -6.14 -3.03 -29.63
C GLU A 34 -5.78 -4.18 -28.66
N VAL A 35 -6.77 -4.97 -28.22
CA VAL A 35 -6.55 -6.14 -27.36
C VAL A 35 -5.65 -7.17 -28.04
N GLU A 36 -5.87 -7.45 -29.32
CA GLU A 36 -5.02 -8.35 -30.11
C GLU A 36 -3.57 -7.85 -30.16
N SER A 37 -3.37 -6.54 -30.37
CA SER A 37 -2.03 -5.94 -30.38
C SER A 37 -1.30 -6.05 -29.02
N VAL A 38 -2.06 -5.96 -27.92
CA VAL A 38 -1.53 -6.12 -26.55
C VAL A 38 -1.18 -7.59 -26.29
N SER A 39 -2.02 -8.53 -26.75
CA SER A 39 -1.73 -9.97 -26.65
C SER A 39 -0.46 -10.34 -27.41
N GLN A 40 -0.30 -9.87 -28.64
CA GLN A 40 0.91 -10.11 -29.45
C GLN A 40 2.17 -9.52 -28.83
N ARG A 41 2.06 -8.36 -28.18
CA ARG A 41 3.17 -7.78 -27.40
C ARG A 41 3.49 -8.63 -26.18
N LEU A 42 2.49 -9.18 -25.49
CA LEU A 42 2.69 -10.04 -24.34
C LEU A 42 3.41 -11.35 -24.74
N ASP A 43 2.99 -11.96 -25.84
CA ASP A 43 3.62 -13.17 -26.38
C ASP A 43 5.08 -12.92 -26.82
N ALA A 44 5.37 -11.74 -27.40
CA ALA A 44 6.74 -11.35 -27.76
C ALA A 44 7.64 -11.08 -26.55
N LEU A 45 7.07 -10.76 -25.38
CA LEU A 45 7.80 -10.52 -24.14
C LEU A 45 7.92 -11.77 -23.24
N ALA A 46 7.27 -12.89 -23.58
CA ALA A 46 7.40 -14.14 -22.85
C ALA A 46 8.69 -14.88 -23.27
N PRO A 47 9.72 -15.01 -22.42
CA PRO A 47 10.85 -15.87 -22.73
C PRO A 47 10.38 -17.33 -22.71
N THR A 48 10.88 -18.13 -23.66
CA THR A 48 10.58 -19.57 -23.84
C THR A 48 10.65 -20.32 -22.52
N ALA A 49 9.50 -20.61 -21.93
CA ALA A 49 9.37 -21.50 -20.79
C ALA A 49 9.44 -22.95 -21.28
N ILE A 50 10.55 -23.58 -20.94
CA ILE A 50 10.83 -25.01 -20.78
C ILE A 50 9.55 -25.88 -20.83
N THR A 51 9.48 -26.77 -21.82
CA THR A 51 8.55 -27.89 -21.91
C THR A 51 8.83 -28.92 -20.81
N PRO A 52 7.83 -29.37 -20.03
CA PRO A 52 7.91 -30.63 -19.31
C PRO A 52 7.19 -31.74 -20.10
N SER A 53 7.92 -32.80 -20.46
CA SER A 53 7.35 -34.08 -20.88
C SER A 53 6.72 -34.83 -19.69
N PRO A 54 5.76 -35.75 -19.94
CA PRO A 54 4.99 -36.43 -18.90
C PRO A 54 5.58 -37.80 -18.54
N ASN A 55 5.63 -38.10 -17.24
CA ASN A 55 5.53 -39.43 -16.60
C ASN A 55 6.02 -39.31 -15.14
N THR A 56 5.49 -39.95 -14.10
CA THR A 56 4.27 -40.68 -13.75
C THR A 56 4.39 -40.90 -12.24
N GLY A 57 3.26 -40.83 -11.52
CA GLY A 57 3.10 -41.55 -10.26
C GLY A 57 2.86 -40.65 -9.06
N ILE A 58 1.61 -40.58 -8.62
CA ILE A 58 1.16 -40.93 -7.27
C ILE A 58 -0.39 -41.00 -7.29
N ALA A 59 -0.90 -42.07 -6.69
CA ALA A 59 -2.29 -42.50 -6.67
C ALA A 59 -3.22 -41.62 -5.79
N PRO A 60 -4.55 -41.74 -5.92
CA PRO A 60 -5.53 -40.83 -5.31
C PRO A 60 -6.05 -41.31 -3.93
N GLY A 61 -6.38 -40.35 -3.06
CA GLY A 61 -7.13 -40.53 -1.82
C GLY A 61 -8.49 -39.80 -1.85
N PRO A 62 -9.48 -40.24 -1.05
CA PRO A 62 -10.91 -40.18 -1.41
C PRO A 62 -11.65 -38.89 -0.98
N PRO A 63 -12.86 -38.64 -1.53
CA PRO A 63 -13.69 -37.48 -1.20
C PRO A 63 -14.70 -37.79 -0.08
N SER A 64 -15.19 -36.74 0.58
CA SER A 64 -16.27 -36.79 1.58
C SER A 64 -16.97 -35.43 1.66
N PRO A 65 -18.26 -35.38 2.07
CA PRO A 65 -19.33 -35.00 1.14
C PRO A 65 -20.19 -33.80 1.60
N ASP A 66 -21.18 -33.52 0.74
CA ASP A 66 -22.22 -32.50 0.73
C ASP A 66 -22.81 -32.04 2.07
N ARG A 67 -23.14 -30.74 2.15
CA ARG A 67 -24.22 -30.26 3.02
C ARG A 67 -24.87 -28.96 2.54
N GLU A 68 -26.00 -29.17 1.88
CA GLU A 68 -27.32 -28.54 2.03
C GLU A 68 -27.49 -27.04 2.33
N ARG A 69 -28.42 -26.48 1.53
CA ARG A 69 -29.12 -25.20 1.69
C ARG A 69 -29.65 -24.96 3.11
N SER A 70 -29.51 -23.71 3.57
CA SER A 70 -30.55 -23.06 4.36
C SER A 70 -30.56 -21.56 4.09
N ALA A 71 -31.70 -21.07 3.60
CA ALA A 71 -32.02 -19.67 3.48
C ALA A 71 -32.41 -19.10 4.85
N THR A 72 -32.12 -17.82 5.13
CA THR A 72 -33.11 -16.81 5.57
C THR A 72 -32.46 -15.47 5.94
N ALA A 73 -33.22 -14.41 5.69
CA ALA A 73 -33.10 -13.04 6.21
C ALA A 73 -31.98 -12.14 5.66
N ALA A 74 -32.25 -11.53 4.50
CA ALA A 74 -31.77 -10.17 4.22
C ALA A 74 -33.01 -9.30 3.95
N GLU A 75 -33.31 -8.40 4.88
CA GLU A 75 -34.33 -7.38 4.75
C GLU A 75 -33.90 -6.32 3.74
N SER A 76 -34.80 -6.00 2.83
CA SER A 76 -34.69 -4.94 1.84
C SER A 76 -35.31 -3.65 2.37
N ILE A 77 -34.56 -2.54 2.40
CA ILE A 77 -34.99 -1.13 2.21
C ILE A 77 -33.74 -0.26 2.42
N THR A 78 -33.42 0.80 1.68
CA THR A 78 -34.07 1.54 0.59
C THR A 78 -33.00 2.45 -0.02
N ASP A 79 -33.10 2.65 -1.32
CA ASP A 79 -32.42 3.69 -2.08
C ASP A 79 -32.77 5.09 -1.53
N ALA A 80 -31.75 5.87 -1.18
CA ALA A 80 -31.86 7.30 -0.94
C ALA A 80 -30.65 7.97 -1.59
N SER A 81 -30.93 8.47 -2.79
CA SER A 81 -30.08 9.26 -3.67
C SER A 81 -29.40 10.46 -3.01
N SER A 82 -28.25 10.79 -3.58
CA SER A 82 -27.68 12.15 -3.68
C SER A 82 -27.04 12.77 -2.43
N LEU A 83 -25.75 12.49 -2.25
CA LEU A 83 -24.80 13.55 -1.89
C LEU A 83 -23.70 13.59 -2.93
N THR A 84 -23.80 14.62 -3.77
CA THR A 84 -22.78 15.13 -4.67
C THR A 84 -21.50 15.39 -3.89
N THR A 85 -20.57 14.44 -3.91
CA THR A 85 -19.16 14.75 -3.68
C THR A 85 -18.50 14.69 -5.04
N SER A 86 -18.39 15.85 -5.68
CA SER A 86 -17.39 16.10 -6.73
C SER A 86 -16.00 15.98 -6.09
N ALA A 87 -15.60 14.75 -5.78
CA ALA A 87 -14.24 14.45 -5.37
C ALA A 87 -13.39 14.62 -6.63
N ALA A 88 -12.58 15.68 -6.62
CA ALA A 88 -11.63 16.00 -7.67
C ALA A 88 -10.94 14.72 -8.17
N VAL A 89 -11.11 14.43 -9.45
CA VAL A 89 -10.32 13.43 -10.16
C VAL A 89 -8.91 13.99 -10.21
N GLN A 90 -8.15 13.78 -9.14
CA GLN A 90 -6.71 14.01 -9.17
C GLN A 90 -6.12 12.95 -10.09
N ASP A 91 -5.51 13.40 -11.18
CA ASP A 91 -4.69 12.60 -12.07
C ASP A 91 -3.54 11.97 -11.26
N GLN A 92 -3.75 10.75 -10.78
CA GLN A 92 -2.80 10.06 -9.92
C GLN A 92 -1.62 9.60 -10.78
N LYS A 93 -0.58 10.41 -10.87
CA LYS A 93 0.74 9.94 -11.33
C LYS A 93 1.13 8.71 -10.52
N SER A 94 1.44 7.62 -11.23
CA SER A 94 1.96 6.38 -10.63
C SER A 94 3.04 6.70 -9.59
N GLY A 95 2.80 6.30 -8.33
CA GLY A 95 3.75 6.50 -7.23
C GLY A 95 5.07 5.75 -7.41
N PHE A 96 5.10 4.80 -8.36
CA PHE A 96 6.28 4.02 -8.73
C PHE A 96 6.79 4.38 -10.13
N THR A 97 8.10 4.24 -10.33
CA THR A 97 8.74 4.43 -11.63
C THR A 97 8.36 3.29 -12.57
N SER A 98 8.08 3.60 -13.84
CA SER A 98 7.85 2.58 -14.88
C SER A 98 9.11 1.74 -15.17
N ARG A 99 10.29 2.29 -14.88
CA ARG A 99 11.59 1.62 -15.03
C ARG A 99 12.08 1.09 -13.68
N ILE A 100 12.62 -0.13 -13.66
CA ILE A 100 13.31 -0.70 -12.50
C ILE A 100 14.65 0.03 -12.32
N ILE A 101 14.86 0.65 -11.14
CA ILE A 101 16.11 1.32 -10.78
C ILE A 101 16.85 0.46 -9.75
N LEU A 102 17.95 -0.15 -10.20
CA LEU A 102 18.92 -0.81 -9.33
C LEU A 102 19.76 0.26 -8.64
N THR A 103 19.83 0.26 -7.30
CA THR A 103 20.65 1.22 -6.52
C THR A 103 21.80 0.58 -5.77
N THR A 104 21.96 -0.73 -5.94
CA THR A 104 22.96 -1.53 -5.23
C THR A 104 24.24 -1.71 -6.03
N TYR A 105 24.27 -1.24 -7.29
CA TYR A 105 25.43 -1.41 -8.15
C TYR A 105 26.36 -0.20 -8.08
N PRO A 106 27.67 -0.40 -7.82
CA PRO A 106 28.63 0.70 -7.77
C PRO A 106 28.78 1.36 -9.15
N LYS A 107 28.99 2.69 -9.16
CA LYS A 107 29.24 3.53 -10.36
C LYS A 107 28.06 3.72 -11.33
N GLN A 108 26.82 3.50 -10.89
CA GLN A 108 25.65 3.78 -11.73
C GLN A 108 25.33 5.29 -11.75
N ASN A 109 25.29 5.87 -12.95
CA ASN A 109 25.03 7.30 -13.12
C ASN A 109 23.64 7.69 -12.59
N GLY A 110 23.59 8.79 -11.84
CA GLY A 110 22.34 9.35 -11.31
C GLY A 110 21.85 8.69 -10.02
N ILE A 111 22.66 7.86 -9.37
CA ILE A 111 22.40 7.32 -8.03
C ILE A 111 23.37 7.97 -7.07
N ASP A 112 22.82 8.60 -6.04
CA ASP A 112 23.56 9.35 -5.04
C ASP A 112 22.93 9.03 -3.69
N PRO A 113 23.32 7.93 -3.02
CA PRO A 113 22.73 7.55 -1.74
C PRO A 113 23.18 8.50 -0.63
N LEU A 114 22.31 8.72 0.35
CA LEU A 114 22.65 9.45 1.57
C LEU A 114 23.82 8.78 2.32
N PRO A 115 24.87 9.53 2.72
CA PRO A 115 25.97 8.98 3.52
C PRO A 115 25.45 8.31 4.80
N LEU A 116 25.95 7.10 5.07
CA LEU A 116 25.58 6.32 6.25
C LEU A 116 26.84 5.67 6.85
N ASP A 117 27.27 6.13 8.03
CA ASP A 117 28.33 5.49 8.82
C ASP A 117 27.71 4.76 10.01
N TRP A 118 27.35 3.49 9.80
CA TRP A 118 26.77 2.68 10.85
C TRP A 118 27.72 2.54 12.04
N GLY A 119 27.22 2.82 13.24
CA GLY A 119 28.00 2.71 14.48
C GLY A 119 28.67 3.99 14.95
N ALA A 120 28.52 5.11 14.24
CA ALA A 120 28.87 6.41 14.80
C ALA A 120 28.01 6.70 16.05
N PRO A 121 28.58 7.27 17.13
CA PRO A 121 27.86 7.53 18.38
C PRO A 121 26.86 8.69 18.27
N ASP A 122 27.06 9.59 17.31
CA ASP A 122 26.19 10.74 17.07
C ASP A 122 25.24 10.47 15.89
N ALA A 123 23.96 10.78 16.06
CA ALA A 123 22.94 10.61 15.02
C ALA A 123 23.28 11.38 13.73
N SER A 124 23.78 12.62 13.86
CA SER A 124 24.16 13.46 12.72
C SER A 124 25.35 12.91 11.95
N ARG A 125 26.32 12.29 12.64
CA ARG A 125 27.50 11.69 12.00
C ARG A 125 27.18 10.35 11.35
N ARG A 126 26.30 9.56 11.97
CA ARG A 126 25.80 8.32 11.40
C ARG A 126 25.04 8.58 10.10
N GLY A 127 24.15 9.57 10.12
CA GLY A 127 23.21 9.83 9.05
C GLY A 127 21.90 9.01 9.17
N PRO A 128 20.86 9.39 8.40
CA PRO A 128 19.57 8.73 8.43
C PRO A 128 19.56 7.41 7.65
N VAL A 129 18.73 6.46 8.08
CA VAL A 129 18.43 5.26 7.28
C VAL A 129 17.25 5.57 6.36
N VAL A 130 17.47 5.42 5.05
CA VAL A 130 16.47 5.76 4.03
C VAL A 130 16.21 4.56 3.14
N VAL A 131 14.94 4.13 3.13
CA VAL A 131 14.44 3.00 2.32
C VAL A 131 13.30 3.41 1.38
N SER A 132 12.93 4.69 1.32
CA SER A 132 11.79 5.16 0.53
C SER A 132 11.94 4.82 -0.96
N ARG A 133 10.81 4.40 -1.56
CA ARG A 133 10.74 3.91 -2.94
C ARG A 133 10.00 4.87 -3.89
N SER A 134 9.68 6.07 -3.44
CA SER A 134 9.01 7.06 -4.28
C SER A 134 9.89 7.45 -5.46
N SER A 135 9.28 7.72 -6.61
CA SER A 135 9.98 8.02 -7.87
C SER A 135 11.02 9.15 -7.77
N SER A 136 10.77 10.15 -6.91
CA SER A 136 11.68 11.27 -6.66
C SER A 136 12.85 10.91 -5.72
N THR A 137 12.63 10.05 -4.73
CA THR A 137 13.59 9.78 -3.64
C THR A 137 14.35 8.47 -3.82
N ILE A 138 13.93 7.62 -4.77
CA ILE A 138 14.48 6.27 -5.03
C ILE A 138 16.01 6.23 -5.20
N ARG A 139 16.62 7.34 -5.67
CA ARG A 139 18.06 7.49 -5.93
C ARG A 139 18.87 7.87 -4.69
N ARG A 140 18.21 8.36 -3.62
CA ARG A 140 18.82 8.80 -2.36
C ARG A 140 18.86 7.71 -1.27
N ARG A 141 18.23 6.54 -1.51
CA ARG A 141 18.16 5.46 -0.52
C ARG A 141 19.53 4.84 -0.27
N ASN A 142 19.83 4.54 1.00
CA ASN A 142 21.08 3.92 1.44
C ASN A 142 20.88 2.53 2.06
N ALA A 143 19.63 2.12 2.27
CA ALA A 143 19.28 0.81 2.79
C ALA A 143 18.28 0.08 1.88
N ILE A 144 18.22 -1.24 2.03
CA ILE A 144 17.27 -2.11 1.33
C ILE A 144 16.09 -2.38 2.25
N GLY A 145 14.87 -2.16 1.75
CA GLY A 145 13.65 -2.44 2.49
C GLY A 145 12.49 -1.55 2.04
N ALA A 146 11.47 -1.48 2.87
CA ALA A 146 10.40 -0.49 2.75
C ALA A 146 9.91 -0.11 4.15
N HIS A 147 9.34 1.09 4.27
CA HIS A 147 8.68 1.50 5.50
C HIS A 147 7.35 0.74 5.67
N GLY A 148 6.89 0.57 6.91
CA GLY A 148 5.73 -0.25 7.31
C GLY A 148 4.35 0.16 6.75
N GLY A 149 4.29 1.05 5.77
CA GLY A 149 3.06 1.41 5.06
C GLY A 149 2.85 0.66 3.75
N SER A 150 3.90 0.50 2.93
CA SER A 150 3.72 0.02 1.54
C SER A 150 3.30 -1.45 1.43
N TYR A 151 3.53 -2.26 2.47
CA TYR A 151 3.10 -3.66 2.53
C TYR A 151 1.89 -3.88 3.44
N SER A 152 1.31 -2.81 4.00
CA SER A 152 0.15 -2.95 4.89
C SER A 152 -1.12 -3.20 4.07
N ILE A 153 -1.89 -4.23 4.43
CA ILE A 153 -3.18 -4.56 3.80
C ILE A 153 -4.12 -3.36 3.88
N TYR A 154 -4.15 -2.67 5.02
CA TYR A 154 -4.99 -1.49 5.22
C TYR A 154 -4.57 -0.32 4.34
N PHE A 155 -3.27 -0.14 4.10
CA PHE A 155 -2.77 0.89 3.18
C PHE A 155 -3.17 0.57 1.74
N ALA A 156 -3.06 -0.69 1.32
CA ALA A 156 -3.49 -1.13 -0.01
C ALA A 156 -5.00 -0.94 -0.20
N LEU A 157 -5.81 -1.29 0.80
CA LEU A 157 -7.26 -1.09 0.77
C LEU A 157 -7.63 0.39 0.69
N ALA A 158 -6.99 1.24 1.49
CA ALA A 158 -7.23 2.69 1.49
C ALA A 158 -6.84 3.36 0.16
N LEU A 159 -5.76 2.87 -0.47
CA LEU A 159 -5.35 3.33 -1.79
C LEU A 159 -6.33 2.88 -2.88
N ALA A 160 -6.78 1.62 -2.83
CA ALA A 160 -7.76 1.06 -3.77
C ALA A 160 -9.13 1.73 -3.64
N SER A 161 -9.57 2.04 -2.41
CA SER A 161 -10.82 2.76 -2.14
C SER A 161 -10.72 4.28 -2.40
N LYS A 162 -9.56 4.78 -2.85
CA LYS A 162 -9.27 6.20 -3.07
C LYS A 162 -9.46 7.08 -1.83
N GLN A 163 -9.42 6.49 -0.64
CA GLN A 163 -9.44 7.22 0.63
C GLN A 163 -8.05 7.75 0.99
N LEU A 164 -6.99 7.24 0.35
CA LEU A 164 -5.62 7.67 0.55
C LEU A 164 -4.91 7.93 -0.79
N ASN A 165 -4.16 9.02 -0.86
CA ASN A 165 -3.35 9.37 -2.03
C ASN A 165 -2.11 8.48 -2.14
N ALA A 166 -1.72 8.07 -3.35
CA ALA A 166 -0.52 7.26 -3.58
C ALA A 166 0.76 7.95 -3.09
N ASN A 167 0.79 9.28 -3.16
CA ASN A 167 1.91 10.12 -2.74
C ASN A 167 1.76 10.65 -1.31
N HIS A 168 0.90 10.03 -0.48
CA HIS A 168 0.68 10.46 0.89
C HIS A 168 1.96 10.37 1.73
N ARG A 169 2.35 11.52 2.30
CA ARG A 169 3.41 11.62 3.30
C ARG A 169 2.79 11.62 4.70
N PRO A 170 3.18 10.68 5.58
CA PRO A 170 2.71 10.68 6.96
C PRO A 170 3.08 11.98 7.66
N ASN A 171 2.14 12.50 8.44
CA ASN A 171 2.40 13.60 9.35
C ASN A 171 2.84 13.02 10.71
N PHE A 172 3.98 13.46 11.23
CA PHE A 172 4.55 13.03 12.51
C PHE A 172 4.33 14.03 13.65
N THR A 173 3.54 15.10 13.46
CA THR A 173 3.16 16.02 14.54
C THR A 173 2.54 15.25 15.73
N ASN A 174 3.05 15.47 16.94
CA ASN A 174 2.62 14.81 18.19
C ASN A 174 2.74 13.28 18.19
N THR A 175 3.59 12.70 17.34
CA THR A 175 3.88 11.25 17.34
C THR A 175 5.16 10.90 18.06
N GLU A 176 5.63 11.80 18.94
CA GLU A 176 6.87 11.62 19.69
C GLU A 176 6.82 10.34 20.54
N PRO A 177 7.95 9.61 20.64
CA PRO A 177 8.01 8.37 21.38
C PRO A 177 7.61 8.55 22.86
N ALA A 178 6.78 7.64 23.38
CA ALA A 178 6.34 7.70 24.78
C ALA A 178 7.46 7.45 25.82
N ALA A 179 8.58 6.89 25.37
CA ALA A 179 9.78 6.70 26.17
C ALA A 179 11.02 6.78 25.25
N SER A 180 12.14 7.22 25.82
CA SER A 180 13.44 7.17 25.14
C SER A 180 14.05 5.77 25.29
N ILE A 181 14.58 5.20 24.20
CA ILE A 181 15.29 3.92 24.21
C ILE A 181 16.71 4.09 23.65
N GLY A 182 17.67 3.44 24.29
CA GLY A 182 19.06 3.45 23.83
C GLY A 182 19.68 4.86 23.76
N PRO A 183 20.79 5.03 23.02
CA PRO A 183 21.50 3.98 22.29
C PRO A 183 22.22 3.00 23.23
N PHE A 184 22.07 1.70 22.98
CA PHE A 184 22.88 0.69 23.66
C PHE A 184 24.21 0.49 22.90
N PRO A 185 25.36 0.34 23.59
CA PRO A 185 26.67 0.21 22.93
C PRO A 185 26.73 -0.94 21.90
N GLN A 186 25.96 -2.00 22.13
CA GLN A 186 25.91 -3.17 21.24
C GLN A 186 25.33 -2.85 19.86
N TRP A 187 24.51 -1.80 19.74
CA TRP A 187 23.90 -1.43 18.46
C TRP A 187 24.86 -0.69 17.51
N GLY A 188 25.92 -0.10 18.06
CA GLY A 188 26.93 0.61 17.27
C GLY A 188 28.12 -0.25 16.83
N ASP A 189 28.17 -1.51 17.23
CA ASP A 189 29.29 -2.40 16.93
C ASP A 189 29.23 -2.90 15.47
N LYS A 190 30.20 -2.48 14.65
CA LYS A 190 30.33 -2.88 13.24
C LYS A 190 30.52 -4.39 13.05
N LYS A 191 30.94 -5.12 14.08
CA LYS A 191 31.16 -6.58 14.01
C LYS A 191 29.91 -7.39 14.36
N LYS A 192 28.83 -6.75 14.79
CA LYS A 192 27.60 -7.41 15.24
C LYS A 192 26.44 -7.12 14.31
N ILE A 193 25.53 -8.09 14.21
CA ILE A 193 24.25 -7.92 13.53
C ILE A 193 23.26 -7.40 14.56
N VAL A 194 22.56 -6.32 14.21
CA VAL A 194 21.64 -5.62 15.10
C VAL A 194 20.26 -5.60 14.45
N ALA A 195 19.23 -5.96 15.21
CA ALA A 195 17.85 -6.03 14.72
C ALA A 195 17.14 -4.66 14.71
N MET A 196 17.61 -3.71 15.53
CA MET A 196 16.96 -2.41 15.74
C MET A 196 17.89 -1.25 15.45
N ASP A 197 17.33 -0.18 14.87
CA ASP A 197 18.02 1.08 14.69
C ASP A 197 18.01 1.89 16.00
N PRO A 198 19.17 2.29 16.57
CA PRO A 198 19.23 3.09 17.79
C PRO A 198 18.38 4.36 17.77
N TRP A 199 18.39 5.07 16.65
CA TRP A 199 17.71 6.35 16.48
C TRP A 199 16.43 6.21 15.66
N GLY A 200 16.01 4.97 15.38
CA GLY A 200 14.87 4.67 14.53
C GLY A 200 13.55 5.28 15.02
N HIS A 201 13.40 5.47 16.33
CA HIS A 201 12.25 6.09 16.97
C HIS A 201 12.26 7.62 16.90
N LEU A 202 13.42 8.25 16.66
CA LEU A 202 13.60 9.70 16.64
C LEU A 202 13.89 10.27 15.24
N ALA A 203 13.91 9.43 14.21
CA ALA A 203 14.37 9.79 12.88
C ALA A 203 13.67 11.03 12.26
N PRO A 204 12.33 11.19 12.33
CA PRO A 204 11.67 12.38 11.78
C PRO A 204 12.11 13.71 12.40
N TRP A 205 12.43 13.69 13.70
CA TRP A 205 12.84 14.89 14.44
C TRP A 205 14.33 15.17 14.31
N LEU A 206 15.17 14.14 14.40
CA LEU A 206 16.63 14.30 14.29
C LEU A 206 17.08 14.72 12.90
N PHE A 207 16.33 14.31 11.86
CA PHE A 207 16.69 14.55 10.47
C PHE A 207 15.71 15.48 9.75
N ALA A 208 14.91 16.26 10.48
CA ALA A 208 13.95 17.23 9.91
C ALA A 208 14.61 18.15 8.86
N ASP A 209 15.77 18.72 9.21
CA ASP A 209 16.60 19.51 8.30
C ASP A 209 16.95 18.78 7.00
N THR A 210 17.29 17.49 7.09
CA THR A 210 17.69 16.68 5.93
C THR A 210 16.48 16.37 5.05
N ILE A 211 15.33 16.08 5.68
CA ILE A 211 14.04 15.87 5.00
C ILE A 211 13.68 17.10 4.17
N GLU A 212 13.79 18.30 4.73
CA GLU A 212 13.44 19.54 4.05
C GLU A 212 14.44 19.93 2.95
N LYS A 213 15.74 19.93 3.28
CA LYS A 213 16.80 20.39 2.35
C LYS A 213 16.92 19.48 1.13
N GLU A 214 16.82 18.18 1.32
CA GLU A 214 17.04 17.21 0.24
C GLU A 214 15.74 16.59 -0.29
N ASN A 215 14.59 16.99 0.25
CA ASN A 215 13.28 16.46 -0.10
C ASN A 215 13.19 14.92 -0.03
N VAL A 216 13.88 14.33 0.95
CA VAL A 216 13.93 12.89 1.18
C VAL A 216 12.85 12.45 2.17
N ASP A 217 12.35 11.24 1.98
CA ASP A 217 11.32 10.65 2.85
C ASP A 217 11.97 9.76 3.90
N ILE A 218 12.14 10.30 5.10
CA ILE A 218 12.72 9.62 6.26
C ILE A 218 11.59 9.38 7.27
N ARG A 219 11.36 8.12 7.61
CA ARG A 219 10.27 7.70 8.52
C ARG A 219 10.83 6.90 9.69
N PRO A 220 10.14 6.88 10.83
CA PRO A 220 10.58 6.10 11.96
C PRO A 220 10.53 4.61 11.62
N THR A 221 11.49 3.86 12.17
CA THR A 221 11.57 2.40 12.04
C THR A 221 11.11 1.68 13.30
N ILE A 222 10.99 2.43 14.40
CA ILE A 222 10.53 1.93 15.70
C ILE A 222 9.42 2.86 16.18
N ALA A 223 8.30 2.28 16.59
CA ALA A 223 7.25 2.99 17.30
C ALA A 223 7.29 2.58 18.78
N ILE A 224 7.24 3.56 19.69
CA ILE A 224 7.31 3.31 21.13
C ILE A 224 5.98 3.74 21.73
N THR A 225 5.21 2.77 22.18
CA THR A 225 3.92 2.98 22.84
C THR A 225 4.03 2.60 24.31
N LYS A 226 3.34 3.34 25.17
CA LYS A 226 3.19 3.02 26.59
C LYS A 226 1.76 2.57 26.82
N ALA A 227 1.56 1.29 27.12
CA ALA A 227 0.27 0.76 27.49
C ALA A 227 0.11 0.78 29.02
N HIS A 228 -0.92 1.48 29.51
CA HIS A 228 -1.36 1.35 30.90
C HIS A 228 -2.38 0.22 30.97
N MET A 229 -1.93 -1.01 31.20
CA MET A 229 -2.83 -2.14 31.43
C MET A 229 -3.33 -2.11 32.87
N LYS A 230 -4.63 -1.89 33.05
CA LYS A 230 -5.32 -2.15 34.32
C LYS A 230 -5.88 -3.57 34.25
N LEU A 231 -5.44 -4.44 35.15
CA LEU A 231 -5.91 -5.82 35.28
C LEU A 231 -6.79 -5.91 36.54
N PRO A 232 -8.14 -5.83 36.39
CA PRO A 232 -9.05 -5.80 37.52
C PRO A 232 -8.93 -7.04 38.41
N GLU A 233 -8.67 -8.22 37.83
CA GLU A 233 -8.48 -9.46 38.60
C GLU A 233 -7.26 -9.43 39.53
N LEU A 234 -6.19 -8.73 39.14
CA LEU A 234 -5.02 -8.55 40.00
C LEU A 234 -5.34 -7.56 41.13
N GLN A 235 -6.10 -6.51 40.83
CA GLN A 235 -6.50 -5.51 41.82
C GLN A 235 -7.37 -6.12 42.92
N GLU A 236 -8.32 -6.98 42.55
CA GLU A 236 -9.17 -7.72 43.50
C GLU A 236 -8.38 -8.80 44.26
N SER A 237 -7.39 -9.44 43.61
CA SER A 237 -6.53 -10.44 44.24
C SER A 237 -5.56 -9.82 45.26
N VAL A 238 -5.07 -8.60 45.02
CA VAL A 238 -4.30 -7.81 45.99
C VAL A 238 -5.19 -7.36 47.15
N ARG A 239 -6.41 -6.87 46.88
CA ARG A 239 -7.37 -6.47 47.92
C ARG A 239 -7.78 -7.65 48.83
N SER A 240 -7.99 -8.82 48.23
CA SER A 240 -8.34 -10.06 48.95
C SER A 240 -7.15 -10.75 49.62
N GLY A 241 -5.95 -10.17 49.58
CA GLY A 241 -4.75 -10.72 50.22
C GLY A 241 -4.21 -12.00 49.57
N ARG A 242 -4.74 -12.40 48.41
CA ARG A 242 -4.30 -13.58 47.64
C ARG A 242 -3.01 -13.32 46.87
N LEU A 243 -2.69 -12.04 46.61
CA LEU A 243 -1.47 -11.59 45.95
C LEU A 243 -0.77 -10.56 46.83
N PHE A 244 0.43 -10.90 47.33
CA PHE A 244 1.27 -10.01 48.12
C PHE A 244 2.34 -9.36 47.23
N GLY A 245 2.10 -8.10 46.86
CA GLY A 245 3.09 -7.13 46.37
C GLY A 245 3.83 -7.40 45.06
N ILE A 246 3.47 -6.68 43.98
CA ILE A 246 4.44 -6.22 42.94
C ILE A 246 4.02 -4.93 42.20
N PHE A 247 2.95 -4.24 42.58
CA PHE A 247 2.47 -3.04 41.90
C PHE A 247 2.28 -1.88 42.88
N GLN A 248 3.38 -1.25 43.29
CA GLN A 248 3.38 0.16 43.69
C GLN A 248 4.25 0.92 42.70
N GLY A 249 3.61 1.70 41.83
CA GLY A 249 4.25 2.49 40.78
C GLY A 249 3.21 3.02 39.81
#